data_AF-A0A2E3CZV4-F1
#
_entry.id   AF-A0A2E3CZV4-F1
#
_cell.length_a   1.000
_cell.length_b   1.000
_cell.length_c   1.000
_cell.angle_alpha   90.00
_cell.angle_beta   90.00
_cell.angle_gamma   90.00
#
_symmetry.space_group_name_H-M   'P 1'
#
loop_
_entity.id
_entity.type
_entity.pdbx_description
1 polymer ?
#
loop_
_entity_poly.entity_id
_entity_poly.type
_entity_poly.pdbx_seq_one_letter_code
_entity_poly.pdbx_strand_id
1 'polypeptide(L)'
;MSTHDMPFIIYGTAWKKQRTGDLDTVPYDPNAPVYEQVLASCEVSLHNLQTRYLDGYILHSPFKVFEQTVEAWRAMESLYHQGKIGHLGISNCYQLEVLQNLYKIAEIKPTLVQNRFYDETGYDIELRRWCREHDIANQSFWTLTANPHLLTNSVLVQLAGQYGKAPAQVLFNYLRQRNVTPLTGTKSVEHMKLDLNSFDVNFSADELHQIDLLLEEFATPI
;
A
#
# COMPACT_ATOMS: atom_id res chain seq x y z
N MET A 1 10.45 17.63 -11.20
CA MET A 1 10.57 16.77 -9.99
C MET A 1 9.56 15.66 -10.14
N SER A 2 10.01 14.40 -10.03
CA SER A 2 9.13 13.23 -10.10
C SER A 2 8.30 13.15 -8.81
N THR A 3 7.08 12.61 -8.87
CA THR A 3 6.26 12.30 -7.67
C THR A 3 6.97 11.37 -6.68
N HIS A 4 8.12 10.80 -7.07
CA HIS A 4 8.97 9.91 -6.29
C HIS A 4 9.84 10.64 -5.26
N ASP A 5 9.95 11.98 -5.31
CA ASP A 5 10.72 12.80 -4.35
C ASP A 5 9.84 13.51 -3.30
N MET A 6 8.55 13.20 -3.24
CA MET A 6 7.58 13.87 -2.36
C MET A 6 7.32 13.02 -1.10
N PRO A 7 7.86 13.38 0.08
CA PRO A 7 7.63 12.62 1.32
C PRO A 7 6.19 12.71 1.86
N PHE A 8 5.30 13.44 1.19
CA PHE A 8 3.97 13.77 1.70
C PHE A 8 2.86 13.57 0.67
N ILE A 9 2.15 12.45 0.81
CA ILE A 9 0.75 12.23 0.42
C ILE A 9 0.15 11.25 1.45
N ILE A 10 -0.37 11.78 2.55
CA ILE A 10 -1.03 10.94 3.54
C ILE A 10 -2.44 10.59 3.03
N TYR A 11 -2.69 9.30 2.77
CA TYR A 11 -4.00 8.84 2.31
C TYR A 11 -5.02 8.87 3.46
N GLY A 12 -5.97 9.82 3.37
CA GLY A 12 -7.32 9.71 3.92
C GLY A 12 -8.28 9.86 2.74
N THR A 13 -9.10 8.87 2.45
CA THR A 13 -9.85 8.73 1.19
C THR A 13 -10.97 9.76 0.99
N ALA A 14 -10.64 11.01 0.62
CA ALA A 14 -11.38 11.79 -0.38
C ALA A 14 -10.62 13.06 -0.74
N TRP A 15 -10.32 13.26 -2.02
CA TRP A 15 -10.16 14.62 -2.55
C TRP A 15 -10.70 14.75 -3.97
N LYS A 16 -11.38 15.87 -4.21
CA LYS A 16 -11.89 16.31 -5.51
C LYS A 16 -10.74 16.80 -6.39
N LYS A 17 -10.59 16.18 -7.56
CA LYS A 17 -10.29 16.81 -8.85
C LYS A 17 -8.99 17.65 -9.03
N GLN A 18 -7.98 17.54 -8.18
CA GLN A 18 -6.63 18.00 -8.50
C GLN A 18 -5.62 16.87 -8.34
N ARG A 19 -4.77 16.69 -9.35
CA ARG A 19 -3.79 15.61 -9.42
C ARG A 19 -2.75 15.81 -8.33
N THR A 20 -2.43 14.71 -7.64
CA THR A 20 -1.27 14.55 -6.76
C THR A 20 0.01 15.00 -7.47
N GLY A 21 0.73 16.00 -6.95
CA GLY A 21 2.04 16.41 -7.47
C GLY A 21 2.28 17.91 -7.66
N ASP A 22 1.27 18.77 -7.54
CA ASP A 22 1.49 20.23 -7.62
C ASP A 22 2.01 20.77 -6.28
N LEU A 23 3.32 21.06 -6.24
CA LEU A 23 4.04 21.67 -5.11
C LEU A 23 3.38 22.98 -4.62
N ASP A 24 2.61 23.65 -5.47
CA ASP A 24 1.93 24.91 -5.16
C ASP A 24 0.67 24.75 -4.29
N THR A 25 0.31 23.51 -3.89
CA THR A 25 -0.96 23.23 -3.18
C THR A 25 -0.83 22.23 -2.02
N VAL A 26 0.33 22.18 -1.35
CA VAL A 26 0.44 21.38 -0.11
C VAL A 26 -0.46 21.96 0.99
N PRO A 27 -1.18 21.12 1.77
CA PRO A 27 -2.18 21.59 2.74
C PRO A 27 -1.59 22.12 4.06
N TYR A 28 -0.29 22.44 4.08
CA TYR A 28 0.49 22.88 5.24
C TYR A 28 1.65 23.78 4.79
N ASP A 29 2.25 24.53 5.71
CA ASP A 29 3.46 25.30 5.42
C ASP A 29 4.65 24.34 5.20
N PRO A 30 5.30 24.31 4.02
CA PRO A 30 6.42 23.42 3.76
C PRO A 30 7.67 23.74 4.61
N ASN A 31 7.74 24.93 5.22
CA ASN A 31 8.85 25.33 6.09
C ASN A 31 8.61 25.02 7.57
N ALA A 32 7.39 24.59 7.95
CA ALA A 32 7.10 24.20 9.32
C ALA A 32 7.85 22.91 9.70
N PRO A 33 8.04 22.61 11.00
CA PRO A 33 8.53 21.30 11.44
C PRO A 33 7.68 20.15 10.90
N VAL A 34 8.28 18.98 10.64
CA VAL A 34 7.58 17.82 10.06
C VAL A 34 6.38 17.43 10.92
N TYR A 35 6.54 17.48 12.24
CA TYR A 35 5.46 17.21 13.17
C TYR A 35 4.22 18.09 12.90
N GLU A 36 4.41 19.41 12.74
CA GLU A 36 3.32 20.37 12.48
C GLU A 36 2.70 20.17 11.09
N GLN A 37 3.52 19.85 10.09
CA GLN A 37 3.04 19.55 8.74
C GLN A 37 2.07 18.37 8.74
N VAL A 38 2.37 17.30 9.49
CA VAL A 38 1.50 16.12 9.61
C VAL A 38 0.17 16.46 10.29
N LEU A 39 0.20 17.25 11.38
CA LEU A 39 -1.02 17.68 12.07
C LEU A 39 -1.91 18.51 11.14
N ALA A 40 -1.34 19.51 10.47
CA ALA A 40 -2.07 20.36 9.53
C ALA A 40 -2.65 19.57 8.35
N SER A 41 -1.87 18.64 7.79
CA SER A 41 -2.32 17.73 6.73
C SER A 41 -3.54 16.88 7.16
N CYS A 42 -3.54 16.39 8.40
CA CYS A 42 -4.65 15.61 8.94
C CYS A 42 -5.91 16.46 9.10
N GLU A 43 -5.79 17.67 9.66
CA GLU A 43 -6.92 18.59 9.81
C GLU A 43 -7.55 18.97 8.46
N VAL A 44 -6.74 19.24 7.45
CA VAL A 44 -7.25 19.48 6.10
C VAL A 44 -7.95 18.23 5.57
N SER A 45 -7.39 17.03 5.75
CA SER A 45 -8.04 15.79 5.32
C SER A 45 -9.41 15.60 5.98
N LEU A 46 -9.49 15.76 7.30
CA LEU A 46 -10.74 15.69 8.09
C LEU A 46 -11.77 16.71 7.60
N HIS A 47 -11.35 17.95 7.36
CA HIS A 47 -12.21 19.02 6.84
C HIS A 47 -12.81 18.65 5.48
N ASN A 48 -11.99 18.21 4.53
CA ASN A 48 -12.45 17.89 3.18
C ASN A 48 -13.35 16.65 3.12
N LEU A 49 -13.09 15.70 4.01
CA LEU A 49 -13.92 14.52 4.22
C LEU A 49 -15.19 14.80 5.02
N GLN A 50 -15.28 15.98 5.63
CA GLN A 50 -16.38 16.37 6.51
C GLN A 50 -16.59 15.34 7.65
N THR A 51 -15.49 14.80 8.16
CA THR A 51 -15.46 13.82 9.25
C THR A 51 -14.56 14.32 10.37
N ARG A 52 -14.73 13.75 11.57
CA ARG A 52 -13.84 13.98 12.72
C ARG A 52 -12.89 12.81 12.99
N TYR A 53 -13.00 11.75 12.19
CA TYR A 53 -12.29 10.50 12.37
C TYR A 53 -11.94 9.86 11.02
N LEU A 54 -10.74 9.32 10.93
CA LEU A 54 -10.26 8.50 9.83
C LEU A 54 -9.98 7.08 10.32
N ASP A 55 -10.53 6.07 9.64
CA ASP A 55 -10.23 4.67 9.96
C ASP A 55 -8.74 4.35 9.81
N GLY A 56 -8.07 4.97 8.83
CA GLY A 56 -6.64 4.82 8.61
C GLY A 56 -5.98 6.09 8.12
N TYR A 57 -4.72 6.30 8.54
CA TYR A 57 -3.88 7.41 8.10
C TYR A 57 -2.47 6.87 7.80
N ILE A 58 -2.00 7.09 6.56
CA ILE A 58 -0.84 6.37 6.01
C ILE A 58 0.29 7.35 5.64
N LEU A 59 1.44 7.28 6.32
CA LEU A 59 2.62 8.03 5.89
C LEU A 59 3.01 7.63 4.46
N HIS A 60 3.10 8.59 3.54
CA HIS A 60 3.20 8.27 2.11
C HIS A 60 4.44 7.51 1.71
N SER A 61 5.56 7.88 2.28
CA SER A 61 6.86 7.26 2.09
C SER A 61 7.71 7.53 3.31
N PRO A 62 8.68 6.68 3.63
CA PRO A 62 9.80 7.09 4.46
C PRO A 62 10.45 8.37 3.89
N PHE A 63 10.96 9.21 4.77
CA PHE A 63 11.82 10.32 4.39
C PHE A 63 13.22 9.80 4.06
N LYS A 64 13.98 10.59 3.30
CA LYS A 64 15.41 10.30 3.03
C LYS A 64 16.22 10.25 4.33
N VAL A 65 15.88 11.10 5.29
CA VAL A 65 16.46 11.12 6.64
C VAL A 65 15.49 10.40 7.57
N PHE A 66 15.93 9.30 8.19
CA PHE A 66 15.05 8.43 8.97
C PHE A 66 14.43 9.17 10.17
N GLU A 67 15.16 10.08 10.80
CA GLU A 67 14.70 10.90 11.93
C GLU A 67 13.44 11.70 11.59
N GLN A 68 13.30 12.17 10.34
CA GLN A 68 12.09 12.86 9.88
C GLN A 68 10.90 11.90 9.73
N THR A 69 11.17 10.63 9.38
CA THR A 69 10.15 9.57 9.38
C THR A 69 9.65 9.31 10.80
N VAL A 70 10.57 9.29 11.77
CA VAL A 70 10.25 9.16 13.20
C VAL A 70 9.41 10.34 13.68
N GLU A 71 9.81 11.57 13.35
CA GLU A 71 9.08 12.78 13.72
C GLU A 71 7.65 12.78 13.15
N ALA A 72 7.49 12.42 11.87
CA ALA A 72 6.18 12.27 11.25
C ALA A 72 5.33 11.20 11.94
N TRP A 73 5.94 10.05 12.29
CA TRP A 73 5.25 8.99 13.00
C TRP A 73 4.77 9.44 14.38
N ARG A 74 5.59 10.20 15.13
CA ARG A 74 5.18 10.76 16.43
C ARG A 74 3.98 11.71 16.31
N ALA A 75 3.88 12.47 15.23
CA ALA A 75 2.69 13.29 14.97
C ALA A 75 1.45 12.44 14.68
N MET A 76 1.59 11.36 13.91
CA MET A 76 0.51 10.40 13.66
C MET A 76 0.05 9.69 14.93
N GLU A 77 0.97 9.32 15.82
CA GLU A 77 0.66 8.76 17.15
C GLU A 77 -0.13 9.75 18.00
N SER A 78 0.25 11.03 18.02
CA SER A 78 -0.50 12.08 18.72
C SER A 78 -1.94 12.19 18.22
N LEU A 79 -2.14 12.12 16.89
CA LEU A 79 -3.48 12.14 16.28
C LEU A 79 -4.30 10.88 16.64
N TYR A 80 -3.64 9.72 16.73
CA TYR A 80 -4.25 8.49 17.23
C TYR A 80 -4.72 8.64 18.69
N HIS A 81 -3.87 9.16 19.58
CA HIS A 81 -4.22 9.39 20.98
C HIS A 81 -5.33 10.43 21.16
N GLN A 82 -5.45 11.38 20.24
CA GLN A 82 -6.57 12.33 20.19
C GLN A 82 -7.89 11.69 19.71
N GLY A 83 -7.88 10.41 19.33
CA GLY A 83 -9.06 9.71 18.82
C GLY A 83 -9.47 10.13 17.40
N LYS A 84 -8.56 10.75 16.64
CA LYS A 84 -8.82 11.19 15.25
C LYS A 84 -8.53 10.10 14.22
N ILE A 85 -7.74 9.09 14.59
CA ILE A 85 -7.27 8.04 13.67
C ILE A 85 -7.39 6.67 14.33
N GLY A 86 -7.87 5.68 13.57
CA GLY A 86 -7.97 4.27 14.02
C GLY A 86 -6.74 3.41 13.73
N HIS A 87 -6.16 3.52 12.54
CA HIS A 87 -5.03 2.71 12.09
C HIS A 87 -3.91 3.59 11.54
N LEU A 88 -2.67 3.29 11.91
CA LEU A 88 -1.49 3.96 11.38
C LEU A 88 -0.80 3.06 10.36
N GLY A 89 -0.45 3.63 9.20
CA GLY A 89 0.21 2.90 8.14
C GLY A 89 1.37 3.66 7.52
N ILE A 90 2.15 2.96 6.71
CA ILE A 90 3.18 3.55 5.86
C ILE A 90 3.04 3.01 4.43
N SER A 91 3.36 3.83 3.44
CA SER A 91 3.34 3.49 2.03
C SER A 91 4.73 3.67 1.44
N ASN A 92 4.96 3.12 0.26
CA ASN A 92 6.24 3.21 -0.46
C ASN A 92 7.47 2.87 0.41
N CYS A 93 7.31 1.92 1.33
CA CYS A 93 8.37 1.44 2.20
C CYS A 93 8.84 0.10 1.66
N TYR A 94 9.87 0.12 0.81
CA TYR A 94 10.37 -1.07 0.12
C TYR A 94 11.59 -1.70 0.82
N GLN A 95 12.20 -0.98 1.77
CA GLN A 95 13.31 -1.49 2.57
C GLN A 95 12.77 -2.08 3.87
N LEU A 96 12.95 -3.40 4.06
CA LEU A 96 12.50 -4.10 5.25
C LEU A 96 13.14 -3.52 6.54
N GLU A 97 14.42 -3.15 6.49
CA GLU A 97 15.10 -2.56 7.65
C GLU A 97 14.46 -1.24 8.11
N VAL A 98 14.02 -0.40 7.19
CA VAL A 98 13.32 0.86 7.52
C VAL A 98 12.01 0.58 8.27
N LEU A 99 11.23 -0.40 7.78
CA LEU A 99 9.99 -0.80 8.43
C LEU A 99 10.24 -1.41 9.82
N GLN A 100 11.25 -2.27 9.95
CA GLN A 100 11.64 -2.89 11.23
C GLN A 100 12.11 -1.85 12.25
N ASN A 101 12.93 -0.88 11.82
CA ASN A 101 13.40 0.20 12.67
C ASN A 101 12.23 1.07 13.14
N LEU A 102 11.31 1.44 12.25
CA LEU A 102 10.10 2.18 12.59
C LEU A 102 9.24 1.38 13.58
N TYR A 103 8.99 0.11 13.30
CA TYR A 103 8.20 -0.76 14.16
C TYR A 103 8.80 -0.87 15.56
N LYS A 104 10.13 -0.97 15.66
CA LYS A 104 10.83 -1.06 16.96
C LYS A 104 10.61 0.18 17.82
N ILE A 105 10.71 1.38 17.23
CA ILE A 105 10.64 2.65 17.98
C ILE A 105 9.22 3.17 18.20
N ALA A 106 8.27 2.78 17.34
CA ALA A 106 6.89 3.23 17.39
C ALA A 106 6.22 2.79 18.71
N GLU A 107 5.52 3.71 19.35
CA GLU A 107 4.59 3.40 20.44
C GLU A 107 3.34 2.73 19.87
N ILE A 108 2.74 3.35 18.85
CA ILE A 108 1.63 2.76 18.09
C ILE A 108 2.21 2.10 16.84
N LYS A 109 2.23 0.76 16.84
CA LYS A 109 2.83 -0.02 15.75
C LYS A 109 2.11 0.25 14.42
N PRO A 110 2.84 0.28 13.28
CA PRO A 110 2.19 0.31 11.98
C PRO A 110 1.34 -0.95 11.84
N THR A 111 0.04 -0.78 11.57
CA THR A 111 -0.89 -1.89 11.30
C THR A 111 -1.12 -2.08 9.81
N LEU A 112 -0.53 -1.23 8.96
CA LEU A 112 -0.74 -1.21 7.53
C LEU A 112 0.55 -0.84 6.77
N VAL A 113 0.87 -1.61 5.72
CA VAL A 113 1.84 -1.22 4.70
C VAL A 113 1.17 -1.20 3.33
N GLN A 114 1.30 -0.09 2.61
CA GLN A 114 0.69 0.07 1.29
C GLN A 114 1.76 0.30 0.22
N ASN A 115 2.12 -0.72 -0.55
CA ASN A 115 3.19 -0.66 -1.53
C ASN A 115 2.70 -0.91 -2.96
N ARG A 116 3.44 -0.41 -3.93
CA ARG A 116 3.25 -0.82 -5.32
C ARG A 116 3.65 -2.28 -5.45
N PHE A 117 2.91 -3.07 -6.21
CA PHE A 117 3.28 -4.46 -6.48
C PHE A 117 3.93 -4.58 -7.86
N TYR A 118 5.25 -4.77 -7.91
CA TYR A 118 6.06 -4.75 -9.14
C TYR A 118 7.44 -5.41 -8.95
N ASP A 119 8.05 -5.78 -10.06
CA ASP A 119 9.28 -6.56 -10.20
C ASP A 119 10.56 -5.88 -9.69
N GLU A 120 10.71 -4.56 -9.87
CA GLU A 120 11.90 -3.81 -9.43
C GLU A 120 12.11 -3.84 -7.91
N THR A 121 11.07 -4.17 -7.13
CA THR A 121 11.15 -4.34 -5.66
C THR A 121 11.27 -5.80 -5.24
N GLY A 122 11.45 -6.71 -6.20
CA GLY A 122 11.32 -8.15 -5.96
C GLY A 122 9.97 -8.52 -5.36
N TYR A 123 8.91 -7.79 -5.74
CA TYR A 123 7.54 -7.96 -5.22
C TYR A 123 7.43 -7.89 -3.68
N ASP A 124 8.35 -7.22 -3.01
CA ASP A 124 8.39 -7.08 -1.55
C ASP A 124 8.27 -8.42 -0.82
N ILE A 125 8.80 -9.53 -1.36
CA ILE A 125 8.53 -10.89 -0.84
C ILE A 125 8.87 -11.00 0.66
N GLU A 126 10.08 -10.58 1.04
CA GLU A 126 10.54 -10.61 2.43
C GLU A 126 9.75 -9.66 3.33
N LEU A 127 9.44 -8.45 2.82
CA LEU A 127 8.65 -7.47 3.57
C LEU A 127 7.23 -7.96 3.82
N ARG A 128 6.56 -8.52 2.81
CA ARG A 128 5.22 -9.12 2.94
C ARG A 128 5.23 -10.29 3.91
N ARG A 129 6.29 -11.11 3.90
CA ARG A 129 6.45 -12.20 4.88
C ARG A 129 6.53 -11.64 6.29
N TRP A 130 7.40 -10.67 6.52
CA TRP A 130 7.57 -10.04 7.82
C TRP A 130 6.28 -9.34 8.30
N CYS A 131 5.56 -8.65 7.41
CA CYS A 131 4.26 -8.05 7.72
C CYS A 131 3.26 -9.08 8.24
N ARG A 132 3.17 -10.26 7.60
CA ARG A 132 2.27 -11.34 8.06
C ARG A 132 2.63 -11.86 9.45
N GLU A 133 3.92 -11.97 9.74
CA GLU A 133 4.41 -12.45 11.05
C GLU A 133 4.12 -11.47 12.19
N HIS A 134 3.85 -10.20 11.86
CA HIS A 134 3.62 -9.11 12.82
C HIS A 134 2.18 -8.56 12.76
N ASP A 135 1.26 -9.29 12.14
CA ASP A 135 -0.15 -8.89 11.97
C ASP A 135 -0.34 -7.52 11.30
N ILE A 136 0.58 -7.16 10.39
CA ILE A 136 0.52 -5.93 9.60
C ILE A 136 -0.20 -6.24 8.29
N ALA A 137 -1.31 -5.55 8.05
CA ALA A 137 -2.03 -5.67 6.79
C ALA A 137 -1.18 -5.12 5.64
N ASN A 138 -1.00 -5.90 4.58
CA ASN A 138 -0.33 -5.43 3.37
C ASN A 138 -1.37 -5.06 2.31
N GLN A 139 -1.23 -3.90 1.68
CA GLN A 139 -2.08 -3.42 0.60
C GLN A 139 -1.23 -3.19 -0.65
N SER A 140 -1.61 -3.81 -1.76
CA SER A 140 -0.91 -3.62 -3.02
C SER A 140 -1.66 -2.65 -3.93
N PHE A 141 -0.98 -1.68 -4.55
CA PHE A 141 -1.53 -0.90 -5.65
C PHE A 141 -0.77 -1.11 -6.96
N TRP A 142 -1.40 -0.70 -8.08
CA TRP A 142 -0.92 -0.92 -9.46
C TRP A 142 -0.66 -2.39 -9.80
N THR A 143 -1.28 -3.31 -9.07
CA THR A 143 -1.10 -4.76 -9.20
C THR A 143 -1.26 -5.26 -10.63
N LEU A 144 -2.23 -4.76 -11.40
CA LEU A 144 -2.42 -5.20 -12.78
C LEU A 144 -1.58 -4.39 -13.77
N THR A 145 -1.60 -3.06 -13.65
CA THR A 145 -0.97 -2.14 -14.62
C THR A 145 0.54 -2.22 -14.62
N ALA A 146 1.16 -2.57 -13.48
CA ALA A 146 2.59 -2.78 -13.37
C ALA A 146 3.04 -4.19 -13.77
N ASN A 147 2.10 -5.13 -14.01
CA ASN A 147 2.43 -6.53 -14.23
C ASN A 147 1.78 -7.15 -15.48
N PRO A 148 1.85 -6.49 -16.66
CA PRO A 148 1.31 -7.09 -17.89
C PRO A 148 1.99 -8.41 -18.26
N HIS A 149 3.27 -8.59 -17.90
CA HIS A 149 4.03 -9.82 -18.10
C HIS A 149 3.53 -10.99 -17.26
N LEU A 150 3.09 -10.73 -16.01
CA LEU A 150 2.47 -11.77 -15.19
C LEU A 150 1.13 -12.20 -15.81
N LEU A 151 0.30 -11.24 -16.25
CA LEU A 151 -1.04 -11.52 -16.78
C LEU A 151 -1.04 -12.34 -18.07
N THR A 152 0.07 -12.37 -18.80
CA THR A 152 0.26 -13.17 -20.02
C THR A 152 1.14 -14.40 -19.80
N ASN A 153 1.71 -14.60 -18.60
CA ASN A 153 2.54 -15.74 -18.29
C ASN A 153 1.72 -17.04 -18.26
N SER A 154 2.33 -18.11 -18.78
CA SER A 154 1.69 -19.43 -18.87
C SER A 154 1.14 -19.96 -17.54
N VAL A 155 1.79 -19.70 -16.40
CA VAL A 155 1.34 -20.16 -15.08
C VAL A 155 -0.02 -19.53 -14.73
N LEU A 156 -0.13 -18.21 -14.81
CA LEU A 156 -1.37 -17.50 -14.50
C LEU A 156 -2.46 -17.81 -15.53
N VAL A 157 -2.12 -17.95 -16.81
CA VAL A 157 -3.07 -18.31 -17.87
C VAL A 157 -3.62 -19.74 -17.70
N GLN A 158 -2.77 -20.69 -17.30
CA GLN A 158 -3.21 -22.07 -17.06
C GLN A 158 -4.13 -22.16 -15.84
N LEU A 159 -3.75 -21.54 -14.72
CA LEU A 159 -4.60 -21.46 -13.52
C LEU A 159 -5.93 -20.77 -13.84
N ALA A 160 -5.90 -19.67 -14.61
CA ALA A 160 -7.10 -18.99 -15.07
C ALA A 160 -8.03 -19.93 -15.83
N GLY A 161 -7.49 -20.74 -16.75
CA GLY A 161 -8.24 -21.76 -17.48
C GLY A 161 -8.83 -22.84 -16.58
N GLN A 162 -8.06 -23.35 -15.61
CA GLN A 162 -8.50 -24.39 -14.66
C GLN A 162 -9.68 -23.94 -13.80
N TYR A 163 -9.68 -22.68 -13.35
CA TYR A 163 -10.72 -22.14 -12.48
C TYR A 163 -11.82 -21.39 -13.23
N GLY A 164 -11.76 -21.30 -14.56
CA GLY A 164 -12.71 -20.52 -15.36
C GLY A 164 -12.71 -19.03 -15.02
N LYS A 165 -11.53 -18.49 -14.71
CA LYS A 165 -11.30 -17.09 -14.31
C LYS A 165 -10.42 -16.36 -15.33
N ALA A 166 -10.32 -15.05 -15.20
CA ALA A 166 -9.31 -14.24 -15.89
C ALA A 166 -7.98 -14.22 -15.11
N PRO A 167 -6.82 -14.08 -15.77
CA PRO A 167 -5.52 -13.99 -15.10
C PRO A 167 -5.44 -12.91 -14.01
N ALA A 168 -6.12 -11.78 -14.21
CA ALA A 168 -6.22 -10.72 -13.21
C ALA A 168 -6.90 -11.19 -11.91
N GLN A 169 -7.97 -11.99 -12.02
CA GLN A 169 -8.70 -12.54 -10.88
C GLN A 169 -7.85 -13.57 -10.14
N VAL A 170 -7.08 -14.39 -10.87
CA VAL A 170 -6.12 -15.34 -10.29
C VAL A 170 -5.07 -14.59 -9.47
N LEU A 171 -4.48 -13.52 -10.03
CA LEU A 171 -3.48 -12.71 -9.32
C LEU A 171 -4.06 -12.04 -8.06
N PHE A 172 -5.26 -11.47 -8.14
CA PHE A 172 -5.92 -10.88 -6.96
C PHE A 172 -6.21 -11.90 -5.87
N ASN A 173 -6.67 -13.09 -6.23
CA ASN A 173 -6.98 -14.10 -5.25
C ASN A 173 -5.74 -14.75 -4.65
N TYR A 174 -4.65 -14.88 -5.43
CA TYR A 174 -3.34 -15.27 -4.91
C TYR A 174 -2.88 -14.28 -3.84
N LEU A 175 -2.93 -12.98 -4.13
CA LEU A 175 -2.55 -11.93 -3.17
C LEU A 175 -3.37 -12.00 -1.89
N ARG A 176 -4.70 -12.17 -2.01
CA ARG A 176 -5.59 -12.35 -0.85
C ARG A 176 -5.18 -13.53 0.02
N GLN A 177 -4.90 -14.69 -0.59
CA GLN A 177 -4.44 -15.88 0.14
C GLN A 177 -3.03 -15.73 0.73
N ARG A 178 -2.28 -14.72 0.29
CA ARG A 178 -1.01 -14.28 0.88
C ARG A 178 -1.16 -13.10 1.86
N ASN A 179 -2.37 -12.86 2.38
CA ASN A 179 -2.72 -11.75 3.28
C ASN A 179 -2.37 -10.36 2.72
N VAL A 180 -2.41 -10.21 1.40
CA VAL A 180 -2.29 -8.93 0.70
C VAL A 180 -3.66 -8.52 0.20
N THR A 181 -4.07 -7.29 0.47
CA THR A 181 -5.33 -6.71 -0.04
C THR A 181 -5.04 -5.87 -1.29
N PRO A 182 -5.46 -6.30 -2.49
CA PRO A 182 -5.28 -5.51 -3.69
C PRO A 182 -6.18 -4.27 -3.69
N LEU A 183 -5.58 -3.11 -3.86
CA LEU A 183 -6.26 -1.85 -4.13
C LEU A 183 -6.39 -1.67 -5.63
N THR A 184 -7.58 -1.99 -6.14
CA THR A 184 -7.97 -1.79 -7.54
C THR A 184 -8.99 -0.66 -7.64
N GLY A 185 -8.87 0.13 -8.70
CA GLY A 185 -9.81 1.20 -9.03
C GLY A 185 -10.32 0.99 -10.44
N THR A 186 -11.64 0.95 -10.60
CA THR A 186 -12.27 0.85 -11.92
C THR A 186 -13.46 1.81 -12.03
N LYS A 187 -13.66 2.34 -13.24
CA LYS A 187 -14.86 3.11 -13.60
C LYS A 187 -15.94 2.23 -14.26
N SER A 188 -15.61 0.98 -14.57
CA SER A 188 -16.53 0.01 -15.16
C SER A 188 -17.17 -0.84 -14.07
N VAL A 189 -18.50 -0.82 -14.00
CA VAL A 189 -19.28 -1.68 -13.09
C VAL A 189 -19.05 -3.16 -13.41
N GLU A 190 -18.85 -3.51 -14.67
CA GLU A 190 -18.56 -4.88 -15.09
C GLU A 190 -17.21 -5.35 -14.55
N HIS A 191 -16.15 -4.54 -14.71
CA HIS A 191 -14.84 -4.86 -14.13
C HIS A 191 -14.90 -4.94 -12.60
N MET A 192 -15.68 -4.06 -11.95
CA MET A 192 -15.87 -4.13 -10.49
C MET A 192 -16.47 -5.47 -10.07
N LYS A 193 -17.50 -5.95 -10.78
CA LYS A 193 -18.10 -7.27 -10.52
C LYS A 193 -17.12 -8.41 -10.77
N LEU A 194 -16.31 -8.32 -11.82
CA LEU A 194 -15.28 -9.33 -12.11
C LEU A 194 -14.21 -9.36 -11.01
N ASP A 195 -13.71 -8.20 -10.59
CA ASP A 195 -12.72 -8.08 -9.52
C ASP A 195 -13.26 -8.70 -8.21
N LEU A 196 -14.52 -8.40 -7.85
CA LEU A 196 -15.18 -8.99 -6.67
C LEU A 196 -15.41 -10.50 -6.78
N ASN A 197 -15.64 -11.01 -8.00
CA ASN A 197 -15.83 -12.44 -8.28
C ASN A 197 -14.50 -13.22 -8.41
N SER A 198 -13.41 -12.66 -7.91
CA SER A 198 -12.09 -13.32 -7.88
C SER A 198 -11.91 -14.22 -6.66
N PHE A 199 -12.65 -13.97 -5.58
CA PHE A 199 -12.33 -14.50 -4.25
C PHE A 199 -12.95 -15.86 -3.92
N ASP A 200 -13.69 -16.45 -4.85
CA ASP A 200 -14.35 -17.75 -4.73
C ASP A 200 -13.42 -18.94 -5.07
N VAL A 201 -12.19 -18.66 -5.49
CA VAL A 201 -11.18 -19.69 -5.75
C VAL A 201 -10.38 -19.98 -4.48
N ASN A 202 -10.10 -21.25 -4.21
CA ASN A 202 -9.21 -21.68 -3.14
C ASN A 202 -8.05 -22.46 -3.77
N PHE A 203 -6.86 -21.87 -3.77
CA PHE A 203 -5.71 -22.48 -4.42
C PHE A 203 -5.11 -23.53 -3.49
N SER A 204 -4.59 -24.61 -4.07
CA SER A 204 -3.76 -25.57 -3.36
C SER A 204 -2.41 -24.95 -2.97
N ALA A 205 -1.71 -25.57 -2.02
CA ALA A 205 -0.38 -25.13 -1.62
C ALA A 205 0.61 -25.13 -2.80
N ASP A 206 0.51 -26.11 -3.71
CA ASP A 206 1.36 -26.23 -4.88
C ASP A 206 1.10 -25.12 -5.90
N GLU A 207 -0.16 -24.75 -6.14
CA GLU A 207 -0.51 -23.64 -7.05
C GLU A 207 -0.06 -22.29 -6.49
N LEU A 208 -0.25 -22.08 -5.17
CA LEU A 208 0.28 -20.89 -4.50
C LEU A 208 1.81 -20.84 -4.58
N HIS A 209 2.48 -21.98 -4.51
CA HIS A 209 3.93 -22.08 -4.64
C HIS A 209 4.41 -21.83 -6.09
N GLN A 210 3.68 -22.29 -7.10
CA GLN A 210 3.97 -21.98 -8.51
C GLN A 210 3.95 -20.48 -8.77
N ILE A 211 2.98 -19.76 -8.20
CA ILE A 211 2.94 -18.29 -8.32
C ILE A 211 4.07 -17.64 -7.51
N ASP A 212 4.45 -18.17 -6.35
CA ASP A 212 5.63 -17.66 -5.61
C ASP A 212 6.90 -17.75 -6.46
N LEU A 213 7.17 -18.93 -7.06
CA LEU A 213 8.32 -19.16 -7.93
C LEU A 213 8.31 -18.22 -9.15
N LEU A 214 7.13 -17.98 -9.71
CA LEU A 214 6.95 -17.02 -10.81
C LEU A 214 7.35 -15.60 -10.39
N LEU A 215 6.95 -15.15 -9.19
CA LEU A 215 7.35 -13.83 -8.69
C LEU A 215 8.86 -13.75 -8.43
N GLU A 216 9.46 -14.83 -7.92
CA GLU A 216 10.92 -14.91 -7.73
C GLU A 216 11.69 -14.88 -9.06
N GLU A 217 11.17 -15.51 -10.11
CA GLU A 217 11.76 -15.48 -11.46
C GLU A 217 11.81 -14.05 -12.04
N PHE A 218 10.74 -13.29 -11.86
CA PHE A 218 10.66 -11.90 -12.34
C PHE A 218 11.29 -10.87 -11.40
N ALA A 219 11.62 -11.26 -10.16
CA ALA A 219 12.25 -10.36 -9.21
C ALA A 219 13.61 -9.90 -9.76
N THR A 220 13.76 -8.59 -9.97
CA THR A 220 15.06 -8.03 -10.32
C THR A 220 15.93 -8.02 -9.05
N PRO A 221 17.20 -8.48 -9.10
CA PRO A 221 18.10 -8.30 -7.98
C PRO A 221 18.25 -6.81 -7.66
N ILE A 222 18.00 -6.44 -6.40
CA ILE A 222 18.19 -5.07 -5.88
C ILE A 222 19.68 -4.80 -5.67
#